data_AF-A0A1S4FW90-F1
#
_entry.id   AF-A0A1S4FW90-F1
#
_cell.length_a   1.000
_cell.length_b   1.000
_cell.length_c   1.000
_cell.angle_alpha   90.00
_cell.angle_beta   90.00
_cell.angle_gamma   90.00
#
_symmetry.space_group_name_H-M   'P 1'
#
loop_
_entity.id
_entity.type
_entity.pdbx_description
1 polymer ?
#
loop_
_entity_poly.entity_id
_entity_poly.type
_entity_poly.pdbx_seq_one_letter_code
_entity_poly.pdbx_strand_id
1 'polypeptide(L)'
;MAYQKIRNILEDTNHRIEKLHVPYENEFRMQIKYLHVKEKDILRQFIFEQEWNLGSSKVLSMLQEAGIVTASEYVLRLRSSSAIQQVMNDLLEVEHILLADIISNAHLDTSYSTTLREVLHDSFNSVLDDLIAEPNVVPCNYLEQLKSHLPEPDLTRLRTQHLQLLLGKEKLHALSEAVGLQEQWRAECEDRRSTTLGRIMLEVVQDQANAIETLFASAKTKSLSWKYYLALLHLVAVAIEGDKVEIVRVKGILKDLFNRVVDAGDFETFMILMVSAREICMSNENVLGNYSGWYKATIGEMSYRIKKEQFVHVVELMTRLIGLEKDPEVLKVHINISVSTPPKCMELIVNYKQLCRAHLAKLLNERTRDNVSMDCETSIVIDDD
;
A
#
# COMPACT_ATOMS: atom_id res chain seq x y z
N MET A 1 -23.69 43.87 -27.95
CA MET A 1 -22.77 44.05 -26.81
C MET A 1 -22.45 42.72 -26.11
N ALA A 2 -23.45 41.91 -25.73
CA ALA A 2 -23.24 40.57 -25.12
C ALA A 2 -22.39 39.61 -25.98
N TYR A 3 -22.60 39.57 -27.30
CA TYR A 3 -21.84 38.72 -28.23
C TYR A 3 -20.33 39.04 -28.29
N GLN A 4 -19.96 40.31 -28.13
CA GLN A 4 -18.55 40.72 -28.10
C GLN A 4 -17.90 40.35 -26.77
N LYS A 5 -18.65 40.48 -25.67
CA LYS A 5 -18.18 40.10 -24.34
C LYS A 5 -17.84 38.62 -24.26
N ILE A 6 -18.74 37.74 -24.70
CA ILE A 6 -18.49 36.29 -24.68
C ILE A 6 -17.34 35.91 -25.61
N ARG A 7 -17.23 36.52 -26.79
CA ARG A 7 -16.11 36.27 -27.72
C ARG A 7 -14.76 36.60 -27.08
N ASN A 8 -14.64 37.76 -26.44
CA ASN A 8 -13.40 38.14 -25.75
C ASN A 8 -13.05 37.15 -24.62
N ILE A 9 -14.06 36.63 -23.91
CA ILE A 9 -13.85 35.63 -22.85
C ILE A 9 -13.38 34.30 -23.45
N LEU A 10 -13.90 33.88 -24.60
CA LEU A 10 -13.44 32.66 -25.28
C LEU A 10 -11.98 32.79 -25.73
N GLU A 11 -11.62 33.92 -26.34
CA GLU A 11 -10.25 34.21 -26.78
C GLU A 11 -9.27 34.27 -25.59
N ASP A 12 -9.67 34.92 -24.48
CA ASP A 12 -8.86 34.97 -23.25
C ASP A 12 -8.75 33.59 -22.60
N THR A 13 -9.82 32.78 -22.61
CA THR A 13 -9.80 31.41 -22.09
C THR A 13 -8.82 30.53 -22.87
N ASN A 14 -8.84 30.60 -24.21
CA ASN A 14 -7.90 29.87 -25.05
C ASN A 14 -6.44 30.23 -24.74
N HIS A 15 -6.17 31.53 -24.65
CA HIS A 15 -4.84 32.04 -24.34
C HIS A 15 -4.33 31.61 -22.96
N ARG A 16 -5.23 31.43 -21.99
CA ARG A 16 -4.88 30.96 -20.64
C ARG A 16 -4.61 29.46 -20.61
N ILE A 17 -5.37 28.67 -21.37
CA ILE A 17 -5.17 27.22 -21.49
C ILE A 17 -3.77 26.88 -22.02
N GLU A 18 -3.23 27.71 -22.91
CA GLU A 18 -1.89 27.54 -23.49
C GLU A 18 -0.74 27.99 -22.55
N LYS A 19 -1.04 28.54 -21.36
CA LYS A 19 -0.04 29.14 -20.47
C LYS A 19 0.10 28.42 -19.14
N LEU A 20 1.35 28.19 -18.74
CA LEU A 20 1.69 27.65 -17.42
C LEU A 20 1.32 28.59 -16.25
N HIS A 21 1.31 29.90 -16.49
CA HIS A 21 0.86 30.89 -15.50
C HIS A 21 -0.30 31.68 -16.08
N VAL A 22 -1.41 31.72 -15.33
CA VAL A 22 -2.64 32.39 -15.73
C VAL A 22 -2.61 33.82 -15.16
N PRO A 23 -2.23 34.86 -15.94
CA PRO A 23 -2.11 36.21 -15.43
C PRO A 23 -3.48 36.79 -15.07
N TYR A 24 -3.60 37.59 -14.01
CA TYR A 24 -4.88 38.22 -13.60
C TYR A 24 -6.00 37.21 -13.27
N GLU A 25 -5.69 36.11 -12.58
CA GLU A 25 -6.68 35.07 -12.22
C GLU A 25 -7.96 35.64 -11.57
N ASN A 26 -7.81 36.59 -10.64
CA ASN A 26 -8.94 37.15 -9.91
C ASN A 26 -9.91 37.91 -10.82
N GLU A 27 -9.38 38.64 -11.81
CA GLU A 27 -10.21 39.36 -12.78
C GLU A 27 -10.97 38.37 -13.66
N PHE A 28 -10.28 37.33 -14.14
CA PHE A 28 -10.91 36.28 -14.94
C PHE A 28 -12.00 35.54 -14.15
N ARG A 29 -11.73 35.13 -12.91
CA ARG A 29 -12.72 34.51 -11.99
C ARG A 29 -13.97 35.37 -11.85
N MET A 30 -13.80 36.69 -11.67
CA MET A 30 -14.93 37.61 -11.60
C MET A 30 -15.70 37.68 -12.92
N GLN A 31 -15.01 37.76 -14.06
CA GLN A 31 -15.66 37.82 -15.37
C GLN A 31 -16.52 36.59 -15.65
N ILE A 32 -16.01 35.37 -15.41
CA ILE A 32 -16.74 34.12 -15.65
C ILE A 32 -17.89 33.91 -14.63
N LYS A 33 -17.74 34.39 -13.39
CA LYS A 33 -18.76 34.28 -12.34
C LYS A 33 -20.04 35.05 -12.69
N TYR A 34 -19.92 36.22 -13.31
CA TYR A 34 -21.05 37.08 -13.70
C TYR A 34 -21.60 36.81 -15.11
N LEU A 35 -21.23 35.69 -15.74
CA LEU A 35 -21.84 35.27 -17.00
C LEU A 35 -23.30 34.85 -16.80
N HIS A 36 -24.15 35.19 -17.76
CA HIS A 36 -25.52 34.68 -17.80
C HIS A 36 -25.54 33.20 -18.21
N VAL A 37 -26.63 32.48 -17.90
CA VAL A 37 -26.77 31.03 -18.17
C VAL A 37 -26.39 30.67 -19.61
N LYS A 38 -26.91 31.39 -20.62
CA LYS A 38 -26.58 31.13 -22.03
C LYS A 38 -25.11 31.37 -22.37
N GLU A 39 -24.47 32.34 -21.72
CA GLU A 39 -23.05 32.64 -21.92
C GLU A 39 -22.18 31.55 -21.28
N LYS A 40 -22.58 31.05 -20.11
CA LYS A 40 -21.95 29.89 -19.46
C LYS A 40 -22.08 28.63 -20.33
N ASP A 41 -23.23 28.40 -20.96
CA ASP A 41 -23.44 27.26 -21.85
C ASP A 41 -22.53 27.32 -23.10
N ILE A 42 -22.34 28.51 -23.68
CA ILE A 42 -21.42 28.70 -24.82
C ILE A 42 -19.98 28.41 -24.38
N LEU A 43 -19.55 28.95 -23.24
CA LEU A 43 -18.20 28.71 -22.73
C LEU A 43 -17.97 27.24 -22.36
N ARG A 44 -19.00 26.57 -21.81
CA ARG A 44 -18.96 25.13 -21.51
C ARG A 44 -18.74 24.30 -22.79
N GLN A 45 -19.49 24.56 -23.86
CA GLN A 45 -19.31 23.86 -25.14
C GLN A 45 -17.92 24.09 -25.71
N PHE A 46 -17.45 25.34 -25.68
CA PHE A 46 -16.10 25.70 -26.13
C PHE A 46 -15.02 24.90 -25.41
N ILE A 47 -15.11 24.77 -24.09
CA ILE A 47 -14.13 24.02 -23.29
C ILE A 47 -14.10 22.53 -23.66
N PHE A 48 -15.25 21.93 -23.96
CA PHE A 48 -15.29 20.53 -24.40
C PHE A 48 -14.66 20.28 -25.77
N GLU A 49 -14.43 21.32 -26.55
CA GLU A 49 -13.75 21.25 -27.85
C GLU A 49 -12.24 21.51 -27.72
N GLN A 50 -11.75 21.96 -26.55
CA GLN A 50 -10.34 22.28 -26.35
C GLN A 50 -9.49 21.07 -25.95
N GLU A 51 -8.26 21.05 -26.47
CA GLU A 51 -7.23 20.11 -26.05
C GLU A 51 -6.68 20.44 -24.65
N TRP A 52 -6.25 19.40 -23.93
CA TRP A 52 -5.67 19.54 -22.61
C TRP A 52 -4.21 20.03 -22.70
N ASN A 53 -3.92 21.16 -22.06
CA ASN A 53 -2.65 21.88 -22.12
C ASN A 53 -2.22 22.36 -20.72
N LEU A 54 -1.04 22.98 -20.64
CA LEU A 54 -0.37 23.38 -19.39
C LEU A 54 -1.25 24.22 -18.44
N GLY A 55 -2.12 25.08 -18.96
CA GLY A 55 -3.01 25.93 -18.17
C GLY A 55 -4.40 25.34 -17.93
N SER A 56 -4.73 24.20 -18.55
CA SER A 56 -6.08 23.62 -18.54
C SER A 56 -6.55 23.26 -17.14
N SER A 57 -5.69 22.67 -16.31
CA SER A 57 -6.00 22.29 -14.93
C SER A 57 -6.46 23.49 -14.10
N LYS A 58 -5.68 24.57 -14.16
CA LYS A 58 -5.99 25.82 -13.45
C LYS A 58 -7.25 26.50 -13.97
N VAL A 59 -7.42 26.57 -15.29
CA VAL A 59 -8.62 27.15 -15.93
C VAL A 59 -9.86 26.35 -15.56
N LEU A 60 -9.79 25.02 -15.61
CA LEU A 60 -10.89 24.13 -15.24
C LEU A 60 -11.31 24.32 -13.78
N SER A 61 -10.33 24.51 -12.88
CA SER A 61 -10.56 24.86 -11.46
C SER A 61 -11.39 26.14 -11.31
N MET A 62 -11.05 27.21 -12.05
CA MET A 62 -11.83 28.46 -12.03
C MET A 62 -13.23 28.30 -12.60
N LEU A 63 -13.38 27.52 -13.67
CA LEU A 63 -14.67 27.26 -14.31
C LEU A 63 -15.61 26.43 -13.44
N GLN A 64 -15.06 25.46 -12.69
CA GLN A 64 -15.80 24.66 -11.73
C GLN A 64 -16.33 25.52 -10.58
N GLU A 65 -15.49 26.40 -10.01
CA GLU A 65 -15.93 27.36 -8.99
C GLU A 65 -17.03 28.31 -9.49
N ALA A 66 -17.00 28.66 -10.78
CA ALA A 66 -18.02 29.49 -11.41
C ALA A 66 -19.30 28.71 -11.78
N GLY A 67 -19.34 27.39 -11.58
CA GLY A 67 -20.46 26.51 -11.90
C GLY A 67 -20.70 26.39 -13.41
N ILE A 68 -19.64 26.40 -14.22
CA ILE A 68 -19.72 26.34 -15.69
C ILE A 68 -19.51 24.90 -16.19
N VAL A 69 -18.49 24.21 -15.69
CA VAL A 69 -18.15 22.82 -16.03
C VAL A 69 -17.49 22.18 -14.82
N THR A 70 -17.75 20.90 -14.56
CA THR A 70 -17.05 20.14 -13.51
C THR A 70 -15.95 19.25 -14.10
N ALA A 71 -14.97 18.86 -13.29
CA ALA A 71 -13.94 17.92 -13.70
C ALA A 71 -14.54 16.58 -14.15
N SER A 72 -15.54 16.09 -13.43
CA SER A 72 -16.28 14.87 -13.80
C SER A 72 -16.93 14.99 -15.18
N GLU A 73 -17.62 16.10 -15.47
CA GLU A 73 -18.23 16.34 -16.78
C GLU A 73 -17.19 16.41 -17.91
N TYR A 74 -16.06 17.06 -17.65
CA TYR A 74 -14.97 17.20 -18.61
C TYR A 74 -14.35 15.84 -18.95
N VAL A 75 -13.97 15.06 -17.93
CA VAL A 75 -13.35 13.73 -18.12
C VAL A 75 -14.27 12.78 -18.88
N LEU A 76 -15.58 12.77 -18.57
CA LEU A 76 -16.56 11.92 -19.26
C LEU A 76 -16.77 12.29 -20.74
N ARG A 77 -16.38 13.50 -21.16
CA ARG A 77 -16.47 13.95 -22.56
C ARG A 77 -15.24 13.55 -23.38
N LEU A 78 -14.12 13.23 -22.73
CA LEU A 78 -12.89 12.83 -23.39
C LEU A 78 -13.07 11.47 -24.06
N ARG A 79 -12.60 11.36 -25.30
CA ARG A 79 -12.76 10.13 -26.11
C ARG A 79 -11.55 9.21 -26.10
N SER A 80 -10.39 9.74 -25.70
CA SER A 80 -9.13 8.99 -25.70
C SER A 80 -8.70 8.69 -24.27
N SER A 81 -8.33 7.44 -24.01
CA SER A 81 -7.68 7.03 -22.76
C SER A 81 -6.40 7.81 -22.51
N SER A 82 -5.63 8.16 -23.55
CA SER A 82 -4.42 8.97 -23.40
C SER A 82 -4.72 10.38 -22.89
N ALA A 83 -5.80 11.00 -23.39
CA ALA A 83 -6.21 12.34 -22.97
C ALA A 83 -6.74 12.32 -21.54
N ILE A 84 -7.49 11.27 -21.17
CA ILE A 84 -7.95 11.06 -19.80
C ILE A 84 -6.74 10.92 -18.87
N GLN A 85 -5.76 10.08 -19.21
CA GLN A 85 -4.56 9.88 -18.38
C GLN A 85 -3.77 11.17 -18.20
N GLN A 86 -3.61 11.97 -19.26
CA GLN A 86 -2.91 13.26 -19.18
C GLN A 86 -3.61 14.22 -18.20
N VAL A 87 -4.94 14.32 -18.27
CA VAL A 87 -5.72 15.12 -17.32
C VAL A 87 -5.54 14.60 -15.91
N MET A 88 -5.69 13.28 -15.72
CA MET A 88 -5.60 12.65 -14.40
C MET A 88 -4.21 12.81 -13.76
N ASN A 89 -3.13 12.79 -14.54
CA ASN A 89 -1.78 13.08 -14.04
C ASN A 89 -1.69 14.50 -13.46
N ASP A 90 -2.16 15.51 -14.20
CA ASP A 90 -2.17 16.90 -13.71
C ASP A 90 -3.03 17.07 -12.44
N LEU A 91 -4.15 16.35 -12.36
CA LEU A 91 -5.02 16.36 -11.18
C LEU A 91 -4.39 15.68 -9.96
N LEU A 92 -3.63 14.60 -10.17
CA LEU A 92 -2.87 13.89 -9.13
C LEU A 92 -1.67 14.70 -8.64
N GLU A 93 -1.08 15.53 -9.50
CA GLU A 93 0.11 16.31 -9.17
C GLU A 93 -0.21 17.67 -8.54
N VAL A 94 -1.23 18.38 -9.05
CA VAL A 94 -1.41 19.82 -8.79
C VAL A 94 -2.82 20.22 -8.36
N GLU A 95 -3.88 19.67 -8.96
CA GLU A 95 -5.27 20.15 -8.77
C GLU A 95 -6.17 19.16 -8.01
N HIS A 96 -5.87 18.95 -6.72
CA HIS A 96 -6.57 18.00 -5.84
C HIS A 96 -8.07 18.30 -5.61
N ILE A 97 -8.50 19.56 -5.76
CA ILE A 97 -9.92 19.95 -5.65
C ILE A 97 -10.72 19.37 -6.81
N LEU A 98 -10.15 19.38 -8.02
CA LEU A 98 -10.77 18.78 -9.19
C LEU A 98 -10.77 17.25 -9.09
N LEU A 99 -9.69 16.66 -8.57
CA LEU A 99 -9.64 15.23 -8.28
C LEU A 99 -10.72 14.81 -7.27
N ALA A 100 -10.95 15.61 -6.22
CA ALA A 100 -11.99 15.37 -5.24
C ALA A 100 -13.40 15.38 -5.87
N ASP A 101 -13.68 16.28 -6.82
CA ASP A 101 -14.95 16.27 -7.58
C ASP A 101 -15.15 14.93 -8.30
N ILE A 102 -14.13 14.44 -9.00
CA ILE A 102 -14.20 13.15 -9.72
C ILE A 102 -14.48 12.00 -8.74
N ILE A 103 -13.76 11.96 -7.61
CA ILE A 103 -13.91 10.92 -6.59
C ILE A 103 -15.32 10.94 -6.00
N SER A 104 -15.82 12.11 -5.60
CA SER A 104 -17.18 12.23 -5.04
C SER A 104 -18.24 11.79 -6.05
N ASN A 105 -18.14 12.18 -7.32
CA ASN A 105 -19.10 11.78 -8.36
C ASN A 105 -19.00 10.29 -8.71
N ALA A 106 -17.81 9.69 -8.64
CA ALA A 106 -17.62 8.25 -8.84
C ALA A 106 -18.33 7.39 -7.78
N HIS A 107 -18.58 7.95 -6.60
CA HIS A 107 -19.28 7.26 -5.50
C HIS A 107 -20.80 7.51 -5.46
N LEU A 108 -21.32 8.44 -6.27
CA LEU A 108 -22.76 8.61 -6.43
C LEU A 108 -23.34 7.42 -7.21
N ASP A 109 -24.60 7.08 -7.01
CA ASP A 109 -25.30 6.08 -7.84
C ASP A 109 -25.89 6.73 -9.10
N THR A 110 -25.01 7.15 -10.02
CA THR A 110 -25.40 7.76 -11.31
C THR A 110 -25.04 6.86 -12.48
N SER A 111 -25.58 7.16 -13.67
CA SER A 111 -25.27 6.43 -14.90
C SER A 111 -23.78 6.48 -15.31
N TYR A 112 -23.02 7.46 -14.81
CA TYR A 112 -21.62 7.68 -15.22
C TYR A 112 -20.61 7.23 -14.15
N SER A 113 -21.07 6.85 -12.97
CA SER A 113 -20.21 6.53 -11.82
C SER A 113 -19.32 5.31 -12.06
N THR A 114 -19.79 4.33 -12.83
CA THR A 114 -18.94 3.18 -13.22
C THR A 114 -17.77 3.61 -14.08
N THR A 115 -18.00 4.46 -15.09
CA THR A 115 -16.94 4.99 -15.95
C THR A 115 -15.94 5.83 -15.16
N LEU A 116 -16.40 6.69 -14.24
CA LEU A 116 -15.49 7.45 -13.38
C LEU A 116 -14.65 6.54 -12.46
N ARG A 117 -15.24 5.46 -11.92
CA ARG A 117 -14.50 4.47 -11.11
C ARG A 117 -13.44 3.73 -11.93
N GLU A 118 -13.72 3.39 -13.18
CA GLU A 118 -12.75 2.78 -14.10
C GLU A 118 -11.59 3.74 -14.38
N VAL A 119 -11.89 5.01 -14.70
CA VAL A 119 -10.88 6.05 -14.92
C VAL A 119 -9.99 6.23 -13.68
N LEU A 120 -10.59 6.35 -12.49
CA LEU A 120 -9.85 6.48 -11.24
C LEU A 120 -8.99 5.25 -10.97
N HIS A 121 -9.54 4.05 -11.15
CA HIS A 121 -8.81 2.80 -10.95
C HIS A 121 -7.58 2.73 -11.86
N ASP A 122 -7.72 3.01 -13.15
CA ASP A 122 -6.62 2.94 -14.10
C ASP A 122 -5.57 4.01 -13.82
N SER A 123 -5.99 5.23 -13.47
CA SER A 123 -5.10 6.33 -13.13
C SER A 123 -4.31 6.06 -11.84
N PHE A 124 -4.98 5.58 -10.79
CA PHE A 124 -4.32 5.19 -9.54
C PHE A 124 -3.42 3.98 -9.73
N ASN A 125 -3.80 3.04 -10.59
CA ASN A 125 -2.95 1.90 -10.91
C ASN A 125 -1.67 2.35 -11.62
N SER A 126 -1.79 3.23 -12.61
CA SER A 126 -0.65 3.79 -13.37
C SER A 126 0.29 4.58 -12.47
N VAL A 127 -0.24 5.52 -11.67
CA VAL A 127 0.63 6.35 -10.80
C VAL A 127 1.35 5.50 -9.75
N LEU A 128 0.72 4.42 -9.26
CA LEU A 128 1.40 3.49 -8.38
C LEU A 128 2.48 2.68 -9.10
N ASP A 129 2.29 2.30 -10.37
CA ASP A 129 3.36 1.66 -11.15
C ASP A 129 4.56 2.60 -11.32
N ASP A 130 4.30 3.87 -11.62
CA ASP A 130 5.35 4.90 -11.76
C ASP A 130 6.06 5.15 -10.42
N LEU A 131 5.32 5.28 -9.31
CA LEU A 131 5.89 5.45 -7.97
C LEU A 131 6.69 4.25 -7.49
N ILE A 132 6.34 3.04 -7.92
CA ILE A 132 7.11 1.83 -7.58
C ILE A 132 8.45 1.82 -8.31
N ALA A 133 8.47 2.28 -9.57
CA ALA A 133 9.69 2.44 -10.35
C ALA A 133 10.54 3.63 -9.86
N GLU A 134 9.91 4.77 -9.58
CA GLU A 134 10.52 6.01 -9.12
C GLU A 134 9.73 6.61 -7.94
N PRO A 135 10.14 6.34 -6.67
CA PRO A 135 9.37 6.69 -5.46
C PRO A 135 8.99 8.15 -5.23
N ASN A 136 9.56 9.08 -6.00
CA ASN A 136 9.33 10.52 -5.91
C ASN A 136 8.90 11.15 -7.25
N VAL A 137 8.45 10.34 -8.23
CA VAL A 137 8.01 10.84 -9.55
C VAL A 137 6.86 11.85 -9.42
N VAL A 138 5.94 11.61 -8.47
CA VAL A 138 4.88 12.57 -8.12
C VAL A 138 5.40 13.50 -7.01
N PRO A 139 5.23 14.83 -7.15
CA PRO A 139 5.81 15.82 -6.24
C PRO A 139 5.18 15.80 -4.85
N CYS A 140 3.97 15.25 -4.70
CA CYS A 140 3.25 15.26 -3.42
C CYS A 140 2.45 13.98 -3.16
N ASN A 141 2.09 13.79 -1.88
CA ASN A 141 1.16 12.75 -1.44
C ASN A 141 -0.28 13.23 -1.66
N TYR A 142 -0.85 12.95 -2.83
CA TYR A 142 -2.20 13.41 -3.18
C TYR A 142 -3.29 12.89 -2.23
N LEU A 143 -3.12 11.71 -1.62
CA LEU A 143 -4.07 11.18 -0.63
C LEU A 143 -4.17 12.07 0.60
N GLU A 144 -3.04 12.62 1.06
CA GLU A 144 -3.00 13.55 2.17
C GLU A 144 -3.66 14.89 1.81
N GLN A 145 -3.42 15.39 0.59
CA GLN A 145 -4.03 16.64 0.09
C GLN A 145 -5.56 16.52 -0.05
N LEU A 146 -6.08 15.33 -0.37
CA LEU A 146 -7.51 15.09 -0.51
C LEU A 146 -8.28 15.13 0.81
N LYS A 147 -7.62 15.05 1.96
CA LYS A 147 -8.28 15.09 3.29
C LYS A 147 -9.10 16.36 3.53
N SER A 148 -8.65 17.51 2.99
CA SER A 148 -9.37 18.78 3.14
C SER A 148 -10.56 18.92 2.19
N HIS A 149 -10.75 17.98 1.26
CA HIS A 149 -11.70 18.09 0.17
C HIS A 149 -12.72 16.94 0.11
N LEU A 150 -12.46 15.83 0.79
CA LEU A 150 -13.34 14.66 0.80
C LEU A 150 -13.87 14.36 2.21
N PRO A 151 -15.12 13.85 2.33
CA PRO A 151 -15.63 13.34 3.58
C PRO A 151 -14.97 11.99 3.93
N GLU A 152 -14.94 11.66 5.23
CA GLU A 152 -14.23 10.46 5.71
C GLU A 152 -14.66 9.13 5.05
N PRO A 153 -15.96 8.89 4.74
CA PRO A 153 -16.35 7.66 4.03
C PRO A 153 -15.71 7.52 2.65
N ASP A 154 -15.49 8.64 1.93
CA ASP A 154 -14.84 8.63 0.62
C ASP A 154 -13.33 8.39 0.78
N LEU A 155 -12.71 8.97 1.82
CA LEU A 155 -11.31 8.73 2.16
C LEU A 155 -11.06 7.26 2.54
N THR A 156 -11.93 6.64 3.35
CA THR A 156 -11.84 5.20 3.67
C THR A 156 -11.91 4.35 2.40
N ARG A 157 -12.82 4.64 1.47
CA ARG A 157 -12.90 3.92 0.17
C ARG A 157 -11.63 4.10 -0.65
N LEU A 158 -11.13 5.33 -0.74
CA LEU A 158 -9.92 5.65 -1.47
C LEU A 158 -8.69 4.93 -0.90
N ARG A 159 -8.51 4.96 0.43
CA ARG A 159 -7.46 4.21 1.13
C ARG A 159 -7.60 2.71 0.88
N THR A 160 -8.81 2.17 0.94
CA THR A 160 -9.08 0.74 0.64
C THR A 160 -8.68 0.37 -0.79
N GLN A 161 -9.03 1.22 -1.77
CA GLN A 161 -8.67 1.00 -3.17
C GLN A 161 -7.16 1.00 -3.35
N HIS A 162 -6.45 1.97 -2.78
CA HIS A 162 -4.99 2.04 -2.85
C HIS A 162 -4.32 0.85 -2.15
N LEU A 163 -4.86 0.42 -1.01
CA LEU A 163 -4.42 -0.78 -0.32
C LEU A 163 -4.54 -2.01 -1.22
N GLN A 164 -5.68 -2.19 -1.89
CA GLN A 164 -5.91 -3.30 -2.80
C GLN A 164 -5.01 -3.23 -4.05
N LEU A 165 -4.81 -2.04 -4.60
CA LEU A 165 -3.92 -1.81 -5.73
C LEU A 165 -2.47 -2.19 -5.38
N LEU A 166 -1.95 -1.71 -4.25
CA LEU A 166 -0.60 -2.06 -3.75
C LEU A 166 -0.45 -3.57 -3.53
N LEU A 167 -1.44 -4.22 -2.91
CA LEU A 167 -1.47 -5.68 -2.76
C LEU A 167 -1.56 -6.40 -4.12
N GLY A 168 -2.02 -5.72 -5.16
CA GLY A 168 -2.07 -6.19 -6.53
C GLY A 168 -0.74 -6.13 -7.29
N LYS A 169 0.26 -5.37 -6.80
CA LYS A 169 1.55 -5.15 -7.49
C LYS A 169 2.54 -6.29 -7.27
N GLU A 170 3.63 -6.34 -8.05
CA GLU A 170 4.80 -7.20 -7.81
C GLU A 170 4.49 -8.62 -7.27
N LYS A 171 3.57 -9.37 -7.90
CA LYS A 171 3.17 -10.73 -7.45
C LYS A 171 4.18 -11.82 -7.83
N LEU A 172 5.46 -11.46 -7.88
CA LEU A 172 6.54 -12.34 -8.36
C LEU A 172 6.98 -13.37 -7.32
N HIS A 173 6.80 -13.06 -6.03
CA HIS A 173 7.27 -13.90 -4.93
C HIS A 173 6.15 -14.73 -4.33
N ALA A 174 6.43 -16.01 -4.11
CA ALA A 174 5.56 -16.90 -3.36
C ALA A 174 5.63 -16.59 -1.85
N LEU A 175 4.61 -17.02 -1.10
CA LEU A 175 4.58 -16.92 0.36
C LEU A 175 5.81 -17.57 1.02
N SER A 176 6.31 -18.67 0.45
CA SER A 176 7.50 -19.36 0.95
C SER A 176 8.78 -18.51 0.85
N GLU A 177 8.88 -17.65 -0.15
CA GLU A 177 10.02 -16.73 -0.29
C GLU A 177 9.93 -15.58 0.72
N ALA A 178 8.71 -15.11 1.00
CA ALA A 178 8.46 -14.03 1.96
C ALA A 178 9.01 -14.34 3.37
N VAL A 179 9.01 -15.62 3.77
CA VAL A 179 9.60 -16.08 5.04
C VAL A 179 11.08 -15.69 5.14
N GLY A 180 11.83 -15.88 4.06
CA GLY A 180 13.27 -15.60 4.02
C GLY A 180 13.63 -14.17 3.62
N LEU A 181 12.70 -13.41 3.03
CA LEU A 181 12.94 -12.05 2.54
C LEU A 181 12.42 -10.96 3.50
N GLN A 182 11.81 -11.34 4.63
CA GLN A 182 11.19 -10.40 5.57
C GLN A 182 12.13 -9.27 6.05
N GLU A 183 13.37 -9.62 6.43
CA GLU A 183 14.36 -8.64 6.91
C GLU A 183 14.73 -7.65 5.80
N GLN A 184 15.02 -8.16 4.60
CA GLN A 184 15.36 -7.34 3.44
C GLN A 184 14.21 -6.38 3.07
N TRP A 185 12.98 -6.90 2.94
CA TRP A 185 11.83 -6.08 2.56
C TRP A 185 11.47 -5.04 3.62
N ARG A 186 11.72 -5.32 4.91
CA ARG A 186 11.58 -4.31 5.96
C ARG A 186 12.59 -3.19 5.79
N ALA A 187 13.86 -3.51 5.53
CA ALA A 187 14.88 -2.50 5.26
C ALA A 187 14.51 -1.64 4.04
N GLU A 188 14.09 -2.26 2.94
CA GLU A 188 13.61 -1.54 1.75
C GLU A 188 12.39 -0.63 2.06
N CYS A 189 11.49 -1.07 2.94
CA CYS A 189 10.33 -0.28 3.37
C CYS A 189 10.76 0.95 4.18
N GLU A 190 11.71 0.79 5.12
CA GLU A 190 12.22 1.92 5.91
C GLU A 190 13.02 2.91 5.04
N ASP A 191 13.84 2.43 4.10
CA ASP A 191 14.56 3.29 3.16
C ASP A 191 13.62 4.13 2.29
N ARG A 192 12.44 3.58 1.96
CA ARG A 192 11.41 4.27 1.16
C ARG A 192 10.48 5.12 1.99
N ARG A 193 10.55 5.12 3.32
CA ARG A 193 9.55 5.74 4.19
C ARG A 193 9.37 7.24 3.96
N SER A 194 10.46 7.96 3.67
CA SER A 194 10.42 9.41 3.42
C SER A 194 10.03 9.77 1.98
N THR A 195 9.92 8.80 1.08
CA THR A 195 9.56 9.04 -0.32
C THR A 195 8.07 9.38 -0.46
N THR A 196 7.64 9.89 -1.61
CA THR A 196 6.21 10.09 -1.90
C THR A 196 5.43 8.77 -1.80
N LEU A 197 5.97 7.67 -2.35
CA LEU A 197 5.36 6.33 -2.20
C LEU A 197 5.22 5.93 -0.71
N GLY A 198 6.27 6.11 0.09
CA GLY A 198 6.24 5.77 1.52
C GLY A 198 5.19 6.59 2.28
N ARG A 199 5.06 7.88 1.98
CA ARG A 199 4.01 8.75 2.55
C ARG A 199 2.60 8.36 2.11
N ILE A 200 2.43 7.96 0.85
CA ILE A 200 1.15 7.39 0.35
C ILE A 200 0.81 6.11 1.12
N MET A 201 1.76 5.19 1.28
CA MET A 201 1.53 3.94 2.04
C MET A 201 1.16 4.21 3.51
N LEU A 202 1.78 5.20 4.15
CA LEU A 202 1.41 5.67 5.50
C LEU A 202 -0.01 6.22 5.56
N GLU A 203 -0.45 6.92 4.52
CA GLU A 203 -1.81 7.46 4.43
C GLU A 203 -2.86 6.36 4.22
N VAL A 204 -2.52 5.35 3.40
CA VAL A 204 -3.37 4.19 3.12
C VAL A 204 -3.75 3.43 4.39
N VAL A 205 -2.85 3.37 5.38
CA VAL A 205 -3.03 2.60 6.61
C VAL A 205 -3.64 3.39 7.78
N GLN A 206 -4.01 4.67 7.58
CA GLN A 206 -4.58 5.52 8.63
C GLN A 206 -5.90 4.97 9.18
N ASP A 207 -6.74 4.39 8.33
CA ASP A 207 -7.90 3.60 8.76
C ASP A 207 -7.41 2.20 9.17
N GLN A 208 -6.82 2.12 10.37
CA GLN A 208 -6.20 0.92 10.92
C GLN A 208 -7.17 -0.26 10.88
N ALA A 209 -8.43 0.02 11.21
CA ALA A 209 -9.46 -0.98 11.30
C ALA A 209 -9.68 -1.70 9.96
N ASN A 210 -9.96 -0.91 8.92
CA ASN A 210 -10.18 -1.40 7.58
C ASN A 210 -8.90 -1.97 6.95
N ALA A 211 -7.73 -1.39 7.26
CA ALA A 211 -6.45 -1.87 6.77
C ALA A 211 -6.12 -3.28 7.29
N ILE A 212 -6.29 -3.52 8.61
CA ILE A 212 -6.10 -4.84 9.22
C ILE A 212 -7.03 -5.86 8.57
N GLU A 213 -8.32 -5.55 8.46
CA GLU A 213 -9.31 -6.46 7.88
C GLU A 213 -9.00 -6.80 6.43
N THR A 214 -8.67 -5.79 5.62
CA THR A 214 -8.34 -5.97 4.19
C THR A 214 -7.06 -6.75 4.01
N LEU A 215 -6.00 -6.47 4.79
CA LEU A 215 -4.73 -7.20 4.71
C LEU A 215 -4.94 -8.69 4.99
N PHE A 216 -5.61 -9.03 6.09
CA PHE A 216 -5.85 -10.44 6.45
C PHE A 216 -6.92 -11.11 5.59
N ALA A 217 -7.85 -10.37 4.97
CA ALA A 217 -8.77 -10.90 3.97
C ALA A 217 -8.02 -11.26 2.68
N SER A 218 -7.16 -10.36 2.18
CA SER A 218 -6.34 -10.59 1.01
C SER A 218 -5.35 -11.75 1.21
N ALA A 219 -4.73 -11.88 2.38
CA ALA A 219 -3.82 -13.01 2.66
C ALA A 219 -4.50 -14.38 2.51
N LYS A 220 -5.81 -14.47 2.74
CA LYS A 220 -6.58 -15.71 2.54
C LYS A 220 -6.76 -16.07 1.07
N THR A 221 -6.81 -15.09 0.16
CA THR A 221 -6.93 -15.34 -1.28
C THR A 221 -5.62 -15.81 -1.91
N LYS A 222 -4.50 -15.57 -1.21
CA LYS A 222 -3.13 -15.97 -1.61
C LYS A 222 -2.67 -15.38 -2.95
N SER A 223 -3.43 -14.43 -3.51
CA SER A 223 -3.14 -13.75 -4.78
C SER A 223 -2.80 -12.29 -4.54
N LEU A 224 -1.70 -12.05 -3.82
CA LEU A 224 -1.24 -10.72 -3.43
C LEU A 224 0.28 -10.61 -3.49
N SER A 225 0.77 -9.38 -3.41
CA SER A 225 2.17 -9.07 -3.16
C SER A 225 2.53 -9.31 -1.70
N TRP A 226 3.29 -10.37 -1.41
CA TRP A 226 3.73 -10.61 -0.03
C TRP A 226 4.66 -9.50 0.49
N LYS A 227 5.39 -8.85 -0.42
CA LYS A 227 6.22 -7.68 -0.11
C LYS A 227 5.36 -6.52 0.40
N TYR A 228 4.37 -6.09 -0.38
CA TYR A 228 3.49 -5.00 0.07
C TYR A 228 2.60 -5.42 1.24
N TYR A 229 2.18 -6.69 1.34
CA TYR A 229 1.47 -7.20 2.51
C TYR A 229 2.26 -6.98 3.80
N LEU A 230 3.55 -7.37 3.81
CA LEU A 230 4.41 -7.22 4.98
C LEU A 230 4.76 -5.76 5.26
N ALA A 231 5.05 -4.97 4.21
CA ALA A 231 5.32 -3.54 4.36
C ALA A 231 4.09 -2.79 4.92
N LEU A 232 2.89 -3.05 4.42
CA LEU A 232 1.67 -2.41 4.92
C LEU A 232 1.30 -2.91 6.31
N LEU A 233 1.52 -4.20 6.61
CA LEU A 233 1.32 -4.74 7.96
C LEU A 233 2.30 -4.10 8.97
N HIS A 234 3.54 -3.86 8.56
CA HIS A 234 4.53 -3.12 9.34
C HIS A 234 4.01 -1.71 9.67
N LEU A 235 3.62 -0.95 8.65
CA LEU A 235 3.13 0.43 8.82
C LEU A 235 1.85 0.50 9.68
N VAL A 236 0.90 -0.42 9.48
CA VAL A 236 -0.29 -0.56 10.34
C VAL A 236 0.13 -0.82 11.80
N ALA A 237 1.05 -1.76 12.02
CA ALA A 237 1.48 -2.10 13.38
C ALA A 237 2.16 -0.92 14.08
N VAL A 238 2.96 -0.14 13.36
CA VAL A 238 3.55 1.12 13.87
C VAL A 238 2.46 2.15 14.19
N ALA A 239 1.43 2.28 13.35
CA ALA A 239 0.35 3.24 13.53
C ALA A 239 -0.55 2.94 14.75
N ILE A 240 -0.62 1.69 15.22
CA ILE A 240 -1.37 1.30 16.42
C ILE A 240 -0.64 1.84 17.67
N GLU A 241 -0.78 3.14 17.94
CA GLU A 241 -0.20 3.85 19.09
C GLU A 241 -1.02 3.63 20.36
N GLY A 242 -1.03 2.39 20.88
CA GLY A 242 -1.72 2.06 22.13
C GLY A 242 -3.26 1.97 22.01
N ASP A 243 -3.79 1.96 20.79
CA ASP A 243 -5.21 1.66 20.55
C ASP A 243 -5.53 0.22 20.97
N LYS A 244 -6.17 0.10 22.14
CA LYS A 244 -6.51 -1.20 22.72
C LYS A 244 -7.48 -1.99 21.85
N VAL A 245 -8.36 -1.34 21.09
CA VAL A 245 -9.35 -2.00 20.24
C VAL A 245 -8.63 -2.71 19.10
N GLU A 246 -7.73 -2.00 18.42
CA GLU A 246 -6.97 -2.56 17.30
C GLU A 246 -5.96 -3.62 17.76
N ILE A 247 -5.32 -3.44 18.92
CA ILE A 247 -4.48 -4.48 19.54
C ILE A 247 -5.28 -5.77 19.78
N VAL A 248 -6.49 -5.66 20.35
CA VAL A 248 -7.35 -6.82 20.59
C VAL A 248 -7.76 -7.48 19.27
N ARG A 249 -8.05 -6.68 18.24
CA ARG A 249 -8.41 -7.19 16.91
C ARG A 249 -7.29 -8.00 16.27
N VAL A 250 -6.07 -7.46 16.24
CA VAL A 250 -4.89 -8.15 15.71
C VAL A 250 -4.65 -9.47 16.47
N LYS A 251 -4.70 -9.44 17.81
CA LYS A 251 -4.57 -10.66 18.63
C LYS A 251 -5.67 -11.68 18.33
N GLY A 252 -6.90 -11.23 18.13
CA GLY A 252 -8.03 -12.08 17.73
C GLY A 252 -7.77 -12.77 16.40
N ILE A 253 -7.37 -12.02 15.37
CA ILE A 253 -7.08 -12.56 14.04
C ILE A 253 -5.94 -13.60 14.09
N LEU A 254 -4.83 -13.31 14.78
CA LEU A 254 -3.72 -14.27 14.90
C LEU A 254 -4.12 -15.53 15.68
N LYS A 255 -4.95 -15.38 16.72
CA LYS A 255 -5.52 -16.53 17.44
C LYS A 255 -6.40 -17.38 16.54
N ASP A 256 -7.23 -16.76 15.72
CA ASP A 256 -8.10 -17.48 14.77
C ASP A 256 -7.29 -18.18 13.68
N LEU A 257 -6.21 -17.56 13.18
CA LEU A 257 -5.27 -18.20 12.27
C LEU A 257 -4.62 -19.42 12.92
N PHE A 258 -4.15 -19.30 14.17
CA PHE A 258 -3.58 -20.43 14.90
C PHE A 258 -4.58 -21.57 15.09
N ASN A 259 -5.82 -21.27 15.47
CA ASN A 259 -6.86 -22.29 15.59
C ASN A 259 -7.11 -23.02 14.24
N ARG A 260 -7.12 -22.29 13.12
CA ARG A 260 -7.24 -22.91 11.78
C ARG A 260 -6.05 -23.80 11.44
N VAL A 261 -4.83 -23.40 11.81
CA VAL A 261 -3.62 -24.24 11.65
C VAL A 261 -3.78 -25.53 12.45
N VAL A 262 -4.22 -25.42 13.70
CA VAL A 262 -4.44 -26.55 14.61
C VAL A 262 -5.52 -27.51 14.11
N ASP A 263 -6.57 -26.98 13.49
CA ASP A 263 -7.72 -27.77 13.03
C ASP A 263 -7.51 -28.38 11.64
N ALA A 264 -7.01 -27.60 10.68
CA ALA A 264 -6.89 -28.00 9.28
C ALA A 264 -5.48 -28.46 8.90
N GLY A 265 -4.48 -28.10 9.70
CA GLY A 265 -3.10 -28.48 9.43
C GLY A 265 -2.48 -27.80 8.19
N ASP A 266 -3.03 -26.67 7.76
CA ASP A 266 -2.62 -25.99 6.54
C ASP A 266 -1.28 -25.25 6.72
N PHE A 267 -0.29 -25.61 5.89
CA PHE A 267 1.05 -25.02 5.96
C PHE A 267 1.06 -23.58 5.48
N GLU A 268 0.22 -23.20 4.52
CA GLU A 268 0.17 -21.82 4.05
C GLU A 268 -0.44 -20.89 5.09
N THR A 269 -1.54 -21.30 5.74
CA THR A 269 -2.10 -20.58 6.90
C THR A 269 -1.07 -20.48 8.03
N PHE A 270 -0.27 -21.53 8.26
CA PHE A 270 0.82 -21.49 9.24
C PHE A 270 1.91 -20.49 8.86
N MET A 271 2.32 -20.44 7.59
CA MET A 271 3.28 -19.43 7.12
C MET A 271 2.72 -18.02 7.30
N ILE A 272 1.45 -17.75 6.92
CA ILE A 272 0.79 -16.46 7.13
C ILE A 272 0.85 -16.07 8.62
N LEU A 273 0.42 -16.97 9.51
CA LEU A 273 0.49 -16.73 10.96
C LEU A 273 1.91 -16.32 11.40
N MET A 274 2.92 -17.07 10.95
CA MET A 274 4.30 -16.90 11.40
C MET A 274 4.93 -15.62 10.87
N VAL A 275 4.74 -15.27 9.59
CA VAL A 275 5.30 -14.04 9.01
C VAL A 275 4.57 -12.81 9.53
N SER A 276 3.23 -12.85 9.65
CA SER A 276 2.45 -11.71 10.15
C SER A 276 2.76 -11.42 11.62
N ALA A 277 2.79 -12.45 12.47
CA ALA A 277 3.12 -12.25 13.88
C ALA A 277 4.54 -11.73 14.07
N ARG A 278 5.51 -12.26 13.30
CA ARG A 278 6.89 -11.77 13.30
C ARG A 278 6.96 -10.30 12.90
N GLU A 279 6.29 -9.92 11.81
CA GLU A 279 6.33 -8.55 11.33
C GLU A 279 5.78 -7.60 12.38
N ILE A 280 4.62 -7.91 12.96
CA ILE A 280 3.99 -7.07 14.00
C ILE A 280 4.91 -6.96 15.23
N CYS A 281 5.50 -8.07 15.69
CA CYS A 281 6.41 -8.06 16.85
C CYS A 281 7.66 -7.20 16.60
N MET A 282 8.18 -7.18 15.38
CA MET A 282 9.36 -6.40 14.99
C MET A 282 9.03 -4.92 14.72
N SER A 283 7.78 -4.62 14.39
CA SER A 283 7.30 -3.27 14.08
C SER A 283 6.91 -2.49 15.34
N ASN A 284 6.17 -3.14 16.25
CA ASN A 284 5.66 -2.49 17.46
C ASN A 284 5.43 -3.49 18.60
N GLU A 285 6.34 -3.50 19.58
CA GLU A 285 6.27 -4.38 20.73
C GLU A 285 5.03 -4.15 21.62
N ASN A 286 4.38 -2.99 21.54
CA ASN A 286 3.17 -2.73 22.33
C ASN A 286 1.96 -3.56 21.85
N VAL A 287 2.00 -4.06 20.61
CA VAL A 287 0.91 -4.86 20.05
C VAL A 287 0.99 -6.30 20.55
N LEU A 288 2.08 -7.01 20.28
CA LEU A 288 2.24 -8.45 20.59
C LEU A 288 3.34 -8.77 21.62
N GLY A 289 4.11 -7.78 22.06
CA GLY A 289 5.42 -7.99 22.68
C GLY A 289 6.49 -8.26 21.63
N ASN A 290 7.69 -8.62 22.08
CA ASN A 290 8.74 -9.10 21.19
C ASN A 290 8.43 -10.52 20.65
N TYR A 291 9.10 -10.89 19.56
CA TYR A 291 8.85 -12.16 18.87
C TYR A 291 9.08 -13.38 19.78
N SER A 292 10.10 -13.34 20.64
CA SER A 292 10.39 -14.41 21.60
C SER A 292 9.26 -14.63 22.60
N GLY A 293 8.68 -13.54 23.12
CA GLY A 293 7.53 -13.57 24.02
C GLY A 293 6.28 -14.10 23.35
N TRP A 294 5.97 -13.60 22.16
CA TRP A 294 4.83 -14.09 21.38
C TRP A 294 4.97 -15.58 21.01
N TYR A 295 6.16 -15.99 20.54
CA TYR A 295 6.44 -17.38 20.17
C TYR A 295 6.30 -18.30 21.38
N LYS A 296 6.80 -17.90 22.55
CA LYS A 296 6.59 -18.65 23.81
C LYS A 296 5.10 -18.79 24.14
N ALA A 297 4.34 -17.69 24.14
CA ALA A 297 2.93 -17.70 24.52
C ALA A 297 2.01 -18.43 23.53
N THR A 298 2.43 -18.55 22.26
CA THR A 298 1.62 -19.15 21.19
C THR A 298 2.07 -20.58 20.89
N ILE A 299 3.36 -20.78 20.59
CA ILE A 299 3.94 -22.07 20.21
C ILE A 299 4.51 -22.79 21.43
N GLY A 300 5.25 -22.08 22.29
CA GLY A 300 5.88 -22.66 23.47
C GLY A 300 4.88 -23.28 24.45
N GLU A 301 3.70 -22.70 24.57
CA GLU A 301 2.64 -23.13 25.49
C GLU A 301 1.47 -23.86 24.78
N MET A 302 1.62 -24.22 23.51
CA MET A 302 0.50 -24.74 22.71
C MET A 302 -0.07 -26.04 23.26
N SER A 303 0.73 -26.89 23.92
CA SER A 303 0.25 -28.16 24.46
C SER A 303 -0.81 -28.02 25.55
N TYR A 304 -0.95 -26.84 26.18
CA TYR A 304 -2.02 -26.57 27.13
C TYR A 304 -3.37 -26.30 26.46
N ARG A 305 -3.37 -26.05 25.14
CA ARG A 305 -4.54 -25.58 24.39
C ARG A 305 -5.03 -26.58 23.33
N ILE A 306 -4.20 -27.55 22.94
CA ILE A 306 -4.47 -28.44 21.80
C ILE A 306 -4.28 -29.92 22.16
N LYS A 307 -4.88 -30.81 21.38
CA LYS A 307 -4.76 -32.27 21.55
C LYS A 307 -3.40 -32.78 21.07
N LYS A 308 -3.05 -34.01 21.47
CA LYS A 308 -1.76 -34.63 21.11
C LYS A 308 -1.56 -34.71 19.60
N GLU A 309 -2.59 -35.09 18.85
CA GLU A 309 -2.52 -35.27 17.40
C GLU A 309 -2.29 -33.91 16.70
N GLN A 310 -3.00 -32.88 17.16
CA GLN A 310 -2.83 -31.50 16.70
C GLN A 310 -1.43 -30.97 17.03
N PHE A 311 -0.91 -31.29 18.21
CA PHE A 311 0.45 -30.94 18.59
C PHE A 311 1.49 -31.54 17.63
N VAL A 312 1.38 -32.84 17.32
CA VAL A 312 2.27 -33.51 16.37
C VAL A 312 2.23 -32.79 15.01
N HIS A 313 1.02 -32.51 14.52
CA HIS A 313 0.84 -31.82 13.24
C HIS A 313 1.48 -30.43 13.22
N VAL A 314 1.29 -29.62 14.27
CA VAL A 314 1.91 -28.29 14.35
C VAL A 314 3.44 -28.39 14.36
N VAL A 315 4.03 -29.38 15.06
CA VAL A 315 5.48 -29.58 15.06
C VAL A 315 6.01 -30.01 13.67
N GLU A 316 5.24 -30.77 12.90
CA GLU A 316 5.58 -31.08 11.52
C GLU A 316 5.58 -29.83 10.63
N LEU A 317 4.59 -28.94 10.79
CA LEU A 317 4.56 -27.65 10.09
C LEU A 317 5.74 -26.75 10.50
N MET A 318 6.06 -26.69 11.79
CA MET A 318 7.25 -25.99 12.30
C MET A 318 8.53 -26.53 11.67
N THR A 319 8.66 -27.84 11.55
CA THR A 319 9.83 -28.49 10.96
C THR A 319 9.96 -28.16 9.48
N ARG A 320 8.84 -28.15 8.74
CA ARG A 320 8.81 -27.75 7.32
C ARG A 320 9.22 -26.29 7.10
N LEU A 321 8.90 -25.40 8.04
CA LEU A 321 9.23 -23.96 7.96
C LEU A 321 10.75 -23.71 7.99
N ILE A 322 11.52 -24.56 8.68
CA ILE A 322 12.97 -24.35 8.89
C ILE A 322 13.70 -24.09 7.57
N GLY A 323 13.42 -24.89 6.54
CA GLY A 323 14.11 -24.78 5.25
C GLY A 323 13.86 -23.47 4.50
N LEU A 324 12.84 -22.71 4.88
CA LEU A 324 12.50 -21.41 4.30
C LEU A 324 13.12 -20.24 5.06
N GLU A 325 13.58 -20.48 6.29
CA GLU A 325 14.11 -19.43 7.17
C GLU A 325 15.49 -18.98 6.72
N LYS A 326 15.70 -17.66 6.68
CA LYS A 326 16.98 -17.03 6.35
C LYS A 326 17.50 -16.10 7.44
N ASP A 327 16.69 -15.82 8.46
CA ASP A 327 17.06 -14.97 9.59
C ASP A 327 17.62 -15.82 10.76
N PRO A 328 18.92 -15.68 11.10
CA PRO A 328 19.53 -16.36 12.23
C PRO A 328 18.89 -16.04 13.59
N GLU A 329 18.41 -14.82 13.81
CA GLU A 329 17.83 -14.40 15.08
C GLU A 329 16.49 -15.08 15.32
N VAL A 330 15.71 -15.28 14.26
CA VAL A 330 14.47 -16.04 14.34
C VAL A 330 14.74 -17.50 14.69
N LEU A 331 15.72 -18.14 14.05
CA LEU A 331 16.10 -19.52 14.39
C LEU A 331 16.58 -19.63 15.84
N LYS A 332 17.34 -18.65 16.34
CA LYS A 332 17.75 -18.60 17.76
C LYS A 332 16.54 -18.60 18.69
N VAL A 333 15.48 -17.86 18.37
CA VAL A 333 14.23 -17.90 19.15
C VAL A 333 13.62 -19.30 19.15
N HIS A 334 13.52 -19.95 17.98
CA HIS A 334 12.96 -21.30 17.84
C HIS A 334 13.78 -22.36 18.60
N ILE A 335 15.10 -22.19 18.67
CA ILE A 335 16.01 -23.08 19.43
C ILE A 335 15.86 -22.86 20.94
N ASN A 336 15.85 -21.60 21.37
CA ASN A 336 15.98 -21.24 22.78
C ASN A 336 14.67 -21.32 23.56
N ILE A 337 13.52 -21.07 22.92
CA ILE A 337 12.23 -21.16 23.61
C ILE A 337 11.87 -22.61 23.91
N SER A 338 11.57 -22.89 25.17
CA SER A 338 11.03 -24.18 25.60
C SER A 338 9.61 -24.36 25.07
N VAL A 339 9.33 -25.54 24.51
CA VAL A 339 8.00 -25.95 24.07
C VAL A 339 7.49 -27.00 25.03
N SER A 340 6.35 -26.76 25.67
CA SER A 340 5.67 -27.73 26.51
C SER A 340 5.13 -28.86 25.63
N THR A 341 5.26 -30.10 26.08
CA THR A 341 4.94 -31.28 25.26
C THR A 341 3.91 -32.17 25.93
N PRO A 342 2.94 -32.72 25.18
CA PRO A 342 2.14 -33.85 25.65
C PRO A 342 3.03 -35.07 25.98
N PRO A 343 2.52 -36.03 26.76
CA PRO A 343 3.26 -37.26 27.06
C PRO A 343 3.73 -37.98 25.79
N LYS A 344 5.01 -38.38 25.78
CA LYS A 344 5.69 -39.08 24.68
C LYS A 344 5.94 -38.24 23.41
N CYS A 345 5.82 -36.91 23.46
CA CYS A 345 6.10 -36.04 22.31
C CYS A 345 7.43 -35.26 22.43
N MET A 346 8.19 -35.43 23.51
CA MET A 346 9.44 -34.70 23.77
C MET A 346 10.48 -34.89 22.65
N GLU A 347 10.60 -36.10 22.12
CA GLU A 347 11.55 -36.43 21.05
C GLU A 347 11.33 -35.59 19.78
N LEU A 348 10.07 -35.27 19.45
CA LEU A 348 9.74 -34.43 18.29
C LEU A 348 10.33 -33.02 18.43
N ILE A 349 10.22 -32.42 19.62
CA ILE A 349 10.79 -31.09 19.90
C ILE A 349 12.32 -31.13 19.93
N VAL A 350 12.92 -32.21 20.46
CA VAL A 350 14.37 -32.38 20.44
C VAL A 350 14.89 -32.43 19.01
N ASN A 351 14.26 -33.23 18.14
CA ASN A 351 14.61 -33.33 16.73
C ASN A 351 14.41 -31.99 16.01
N TYR A 352 13.24 -31.35 16.16
CA TYR A 352 12.97 -30.03 15.62
C TYR A 352 14.07 -29.00 15.99
N LYS A 353 14.46 -28.93 17.27
CA LYS A 353 15.53 -28.02 17.72
C LYS A 353 16.90 -28.38 17.16
N GLN A 354 17.20 -29.67 16.95
CA GLN A 354 18.43 -30.09 16.29
C GLN A 354 18.46 -29.65 14.82
N LEU A 355 17.35 -29.76 14.10
CA LEU A 355 17.22 -29.28 12.74
C LEU A 355 17.38 -27.75 12.65
N CYS A 356 16.77 -27.00 13.59
CA CYS A 356 17.00 -25.55 13.66
C CYS A 356 18.47 -25.19 13.87
N ARG A 357 19.19 -25.91 14.76
CA ARG A 357 20.63 -25.69 14.99
C ARG A 357 21.46 -26.01 13.76
N ALA A 358 21.16 -27.11 13.07
CA ALA A 358 21.85 -27.50 11.84
C ALA A 358 21.67 -26.45 10.73
N HIS A 359 20.44 -25.96 10.56
CA HIS A 359 20.14 -24.92 9.58
C HIS A 359 20.77 -23.56 9.95
N LEU A 360 20.74 -23.18 11.23
CA LEU A 360 21.43 -21.98 11.72
C LEU A 360 22.94 -22.05 11.43
N ALA A 361 23.58 -23.19 11.71
CA ALA A 361 25.00 -23.38 11.41
C ALA A 361 25.28 -23.26 9.90
N LYS A 362 24.39 -23.76 9.05
CA LYS A 362 24.48 -23.60 7.59
C LYS A 362 24.44 -22.12 7.18
N LEU A 363 23.47 -21.36 7.66
CA LEU A 363 23.33 -19.92 7.34
C LEU A 363 24.54 -19.09 7.79
N LEU A 364 25.07 -19.37 8.99
CA LEU A 364 26.26 -18.67 9.50
C LEU A 364 27.51 -18.98 8.66
N ASN A 365 27.67 -20.23 8.21
CA ASN A 365 28.77 -20.61 7.33
C ASN A 365 28.66 -19.96 5.94
N GLU A 366 27.46 -19.84 5.39
CA GLU A 366 27.20 -19.16 4.12
C GLU A 366 27.57 -17.67 4.21
N ARG A 367 27.07 -16.95 5.22
CA ARG A 367 27.43 -15.53 5.46
C ARG A 367 28.95 -15.31 5.62
N THR A 368 29.64 -16.24 6.28
CA THR A 368 31.10 -16.14 6.45
C THR A 368 31.83 -16.28 5.11
N ARG A 369 31.35 -17.14 4.20
CA ARG A 369 31.95 -17.30 2.87
C ARG A 369 31.70 -16.09 1.98
N ASP A 370 30.52 -15.50 2.03
CA ASP A 370 30.19 -14.30 1.24
C ASP A 370 31.07 -13.11 1.65
N ASN A 371 31.32 -12.95 2.96
CA ASN A 371 32.22 -11.91 3.47
C ASN A 371 33.68 -12.12 3.02
N VAL A 372 34.18 -13.36 3.03
CA VAL A 372 35.55 -13.67 2.57
C VAL A 372 35.70 -13.52 1.05
N SER A 373 34.63 -13.73 0.28
CA SER A 373 34.64 -13.53 -1.18
C SER A 373 34.70 -12.04 -1.57
N MET A 374 34.01 -11.16 -0.83
CA MET A 374 34.07 -9.70 -1.08
C MET A 374 35.45 -9.09 -0.74
N ASP A 375 36.14 -9.62 0.27
CA ASP A 375 37.47 -9.14 0.65
C ASP A 375 38.57 -9.56 -0.35
N CYS A 376 38.38 -10.64 -1.12
CA CYS A 376 39.33 -11.04 -2.17
C CYS A 376 39.20 -10.23 -3.46
N GLU A 377 38.03 -9.70 -3.79
CA GLU A 377 37.82 -8.90 -5.02
C GLU A 377 38.31 -7.45 -4.91
N THR A 378 38.57 -6.95 -3.69
CA THR A 378 39.09 -5.59 -3.45
C THR A 378 40.62 -5.52 -3.35
N SER A 379 41.33 -6.64 -3.50
CA SER A 379 42.80 -6.73 -3.39
C SER A 379 43.46 -7.16 -4.70
N ILE A 380 43.21 -6.44 -5.79
CA ILE A 380 44.08 -6.42 -6.97
C ILE A 380 44.64 -5.00 -7.08
N VAL A 381 45.69 -4.74 -6.29
CA VAL A 381 46.62 -3.64 -6.60
C VAL A 381 47.51 -4.15 -7.72
N ILE A 382 47.34 -3.59 -8.91
CA ILE A 382 48.32 -3.73 -10.00
C ILE A 382 49.48 -2.82 -9.60
N ASP A 383 50.57 -3.41 -9.12
CA ASP A 383 51.86 -2.73 -9.05
C ASP A 383 52.43 -2.72 -10.49
N ASP A 384 52.34 -1.56 -11.16
CA ASP A 384 53.06 -1.29 -12.40
C ASP A 384 54.53 -0.98 -12.05
N ASP A 385 55.44 -1.86 -12.46
CA ASP A 385 56.88 -1.61 -12.61
C ASP A 385 57.23 -1.22 -14.05
#